data_AF-A0A7S0T112-F1
#
_entry.id   AF-A0A7S0T112-F1
#
_cell.length_a   1.000
_cell.length_b   1.000
_cell.length_c   1.000
_cell.angle_alpha   90.00
_cell.angle_beta   90.00
_cell.angle_gamma   90.00
#
_symmetry.space_group_name_H-M   'P 1'
#
loop_
_entity.id
_entity.type
_entity.pdbx_description
1 polymer ?
#
loop_
_entity_poly.entity_id
_entity_poly.type
_entity_poly.pdbx_seq_one_letter_code
_entity_poly.pdbx_strand_id
1 'polypeptide(L)'
;GELSLMKAILAQALYPRVALPDPNNGKRQRESDWRFHTRGVRDAVLHPTSALNDPQHAPAPVEAVLFGELLETSRVFLCSTVRIPVHALLLSAVNVECDLNA
;
A
#
# COMPACT_ATOMS: atom_id res chain seq x y z
N GLY A 1 8.56 14.79 -12.18
CA GLY A 1 7.43 15.38 -12.92
C GLY A 1 6.43 14.30 -13.31
N GLU A 2 6.78 13.46 -14.29
CA GLU A 2 5.83 12.54 -14.94
C GLU A 2 5.46 11.32 -14.08
N LEU A 3 6.42 10.69 -13.40
CA LEU A 3 6.16 9.53 -12.54
C LEU A 3 5.21 9.87 -11.38
N SER A 4 5.36 11.06 -10.79
CA SER A 4 4.49 11.53 -9.71
C SER A 4 3.06 11.74 -10.21
N LEU A 5 2.89 12.30 -11.40
CA LEU A 5 1.58 12.44 -12.04
C LEU A 5 0.94 11.08 -12.32
N MET A 6 1.71 10.12 -12.87
CA MET A 6 1.22 8.77 -13.13
C MET A 6 0.79 8.06 -11.83
N LYS A 7 1.57 8.20 -10.75
CA LYS A 7 1.19 7.70 -9.42
C LYS A 7 -0.09 8.35 -8.89
N ALA A 8 -0.29 9.65 -9.11
CA ALA A 8 -1.51 10.36 -8.72
C ALA A 8 -2.74 9.91 -9.55
N ILE A 9 -2.57 9.65 -10.84
CA ILE A 9 -3.62 9.08 -11.71
C ILE A 9 -3.99 7.67 -11.24
N LEU A 10 -2.99 6.82 -10.95
CA LEU A 10 -3.22 5.49 -10.40
C LEU A 10 -3.90 5.54 -9.03
N ALA A 11 -3.53 6.48 -8.17
CA ALA A 11 -4.16 6.69 -6.88
C ALA A 11 -5.65 7.03 -7.02
N GLN A 12 -6.03 7.83 -8.02
CA GLN A 12 -7.44 8.11 -8.32
C GLN A 12 -8.16 6.89 -8.88
N ALA A 13 -7.53 6.15 -9.81
CA ALA A 13 -8.14 4.99 -10.46
C ALA A 13 -8.37 3.80 -9.51
N LEU A 14 -7.46 3.60 -8.55
CA LEU A 14 -7.48 2.43 -7.67
C LEU A 14 -8.09 2.73 -6.30
N TYR A 15 -8.29 3.99 -5.90
CA TYR A 15 -8.96 4.28 -4.62
C TYR A 15 -10.37 3.66 -4.58
N PRO A 16 -10.79 2.98 -3.49
CA PRO A 16 -10.15 2.89 -2.17
C PRO A 16 -9.27 1.63 -1.94
N ARG A 17 -8.76 0.97 -2.99
CA ARG A 17 -7.85 -0.19 -2.92
C ARG A 17 -6.43 0.22 -2.52
N VAL A 18 -6.30 0.58 -1.26
CA VAL A 18 -5.06 1.07 -0.63
C VAL A 18 -4.68 0.15 0.53
N ALA A 19 -3.39 -0.13 0.65
CA ALA A 19 -2.79 -0.87 1.75
C ALA A 19 -1.66 -0.04 2.38
N LEU A 20 -1.61 0.02 3.71
CA LEU A 20 -0.55 0.69 4.47
C LEU A 20 0.41 -0.35 5.05
N PRO A 21 1.73 -0.13 4.97
CA PRO A 21 2.69 -1.04 5.58
C PRO A 21 2.54 -1.04 7.11
N ASP A 22 2.58 -2.22 7.73
CA ASP A 22 2.61 -2.37 9.20
C ASP A 22 3.88 -1.69 9.76
N PRO A 23 3.77 -0.78 10.74
CA PRO A 23 4.92 -0.14 11.38
C PRO A 23 5.94 -1.13 11.97
N ASN A 24 5.51 -2.36 12.28
CA ASN A 24 6.38 -3.40 12.82
C ASN A 24 7.10 -4.25 11.75
N ASN A 25 6.93 -3.97 10.45
CA ASN A 25 7.58 -4.73 9.38
C ASN A 25 9.11 -4.75 9.52
N GLY A 26 9.73 -3.66 9.99
CA GLY A 26 11.18 -3.60 10.24
C GLY A 26 11.67 -4.55 11.35
N LYS A 27 10.78 -5.06 12.21
CA LYS A 27 11.11 -6.04 13.26
C LYS A 27 10.96 -7.50 12.79
N ARG A 28 10.40 -7.71 11.60
CA ARG A 28 10.16 -9.05 11.05
C ARG A 28 11.43 -9.56 10.38
N GLN A 29 11.72 -10.85 10.57
CA GLN A 29 12.97 -11.47 10.11
C GLN A 29 13.03 -11.64 8.58
N ARG A 30 11.88 -11.64 7.91
CA ARG A 30 11.77 -11.82 6.46
C ARG A 30 10.81 -10.79 5.87
N GLU A 31 11.19 -10.25 4.71
CA GLU A 31 10.38 -9.30 3.95
C GLU A 31 9.11 -9.94 3.41
N SER A 32 9.17 -11.24 3.08
CA SER A 32 8.00 -12.03 2.70
C SER A 32 6.94 -12.14 3.80
N ASP A 33 7.29 -11.85 5.05
CA ASP A 33 6.36 -11.83 6.19
C ASP A 33 5.86 -10.41 6.51
N TRP A 34 6.24 -9.42 5.71
CA TRP A 34 5.73 -8.06 5.84
C TRP A 34 4.22 -8.02 5.62
N ARG A 35 3.56 -7.30 6.51
CA ARG A 35 2.11 -7.18 6.53
C ARG A 35 1.67 -5.79 6.13
N PHE A 36 0.49 -5.76 5.53
CA PHE A 36 -0.14 -4.60 4.97
C PHE A 36 -1.59 -4.53 5.43
N HIS A 37 -1.97 -3.36 5.90
CA HIS A 37 -3.30 -3.06 6.42
C HIS A 37 -4.13 -2.40 5.33
N THR A 38 -5.18 -3.06 4.88
CA THR A 38 -6.21 -2.51 4.00
C THR A 38 -7.46 -2.19 4.82
N ARG A 39 -8.45 -1.57 4.18
CA ARG A 39 -9.76 -1.31 4.82
C ARG A 39 -10.48 -2.59 5.28
N GLY A 40 -10.34 -3.69 4.54
CA GLY A 40 -11.05 -4.95 4.81
C GLY A 40 -10.20 -6.03 5.50
N VAL A 41 -8.88 -5.99 5.31
CA VAL A 41 -7.95 -7.04 5.75
C VAL A 41 -6.73 -6.39 6.38
N ARG A 42 -6.36 -6.80 7.60
CA ARG A 42 -5.23 -6.24 8.36
C ARG A 42 -3.90 -6.99 8.17
N ASP A 43 -3.93 -8.26 7.81
CA ASP A 43 -2.72 -9.09 7.71
C ASP A 43 -2.45 -9.55 6.27
N ALA A 44 -2.72 -8.68 5.28
CA ALA A 44 -2.41 -8.99 3.89
C ALA A 44 -0.89 -8.96 3.66
N VAL A 45 -0.40 -9.79 2.75
CA VAL A 45 1.02 -9.91 2.39
C VAL A 45 1.21 -9.59 0.91
N LEU A 46 2.42 -9.20 0.49
CA LEU A 46 2.70 -9.02 -0.94
C LEU A 46 2.70 -10.38 -1.66
N HIS A 47 2.12 -10.43 -2.86
CA HIS A 47 2.23 -11.62 -3.70
C HIS A 47 3.72 -11.94 -4.00
N PRO A 48 4.16 -13.21 -4.00
CA PRO A 48 5.57 -13.57 -4.18
C PRO A 48 6.19 -13.06 -5.49
N THR A 49 5.38 -12.87 -6.53
CA THR A 49 5.82 -12.33 -7.82
C THR A 49 5.82 -10.80 -7.90
N SER A 50 5.41 -10.11 -6.84
CA SER A 50 5.44 -8.65 -6.80
C SER A 50 6.89 -8.15 -6.74
N ALA A 51 7.20 -7.16 -7.57
CA ALA A 51 8.49 -6.47 -7.55
C ALA A 51 8.76 -5.76 -6.19
N LEU A 52 7.72 -5.49 -5.39
CA LEU A 52 7.86 -4.87 -4.07
C LEU A 52 8.34 -5.83 -2.98
N ASN A 53 8.43 -7.14 -3.28
CA ASN A 53 8.96 -8.15 -2.38
C ASN A 53 10.50 -8.21 -2.40
N ASP A 54 11.14 -7.29 -3.13
CA ASP A 54 12.60 -7.08 -3.14
C ASP A 54 12.97 -5.98 -2.12
N PRO A 55 14.05 -6.15 -1.34
CA PRO A 55 14.51 -5.17 -0.34
C PRO A 55 14.68 -3.75 -0.90
N GLN A 56 15.12 -3.63 -2.15
CA GLN A 56 15.38 -2.35 -2.79
C GLN A 56 14.09 -1.61 -3.15
N HIS A 57 12.98 -2.33 -3.25
CA HIS A 57 11.68 -1.83 -3.66
C HIS A 57 10.64 -1.85 -2.54
N ALA A 58 11.10 -2.05 -1.30
CA ALA A 58 10.30 -1.94 -0.10
C ALA A 58 9.55 -0.59 -0.03
N PRO A 59 8.26 -0.58 0.37
CA PRO A 59 7.55 0.66 0.67
C PRO A 59 8.08 1.29 1.95
N ALA A 60 8.40 2.58 1.90
CA ALA A 60 8.78 3.35 3.08
C ALA A 60 7.56 3.59 4.01
N PRO A 61 7.75 3.94 5.29
CA PRO A 61 6.65 4.24 6.21
C PRO A 61 5.73 5.38 5.76
N VAL A 62 6.21 6.27 4.90
CA VAL A 62 5.47 7.41 4.32
C VAL A 62 4.83 7.09 2.97
N GLU A 63 4.93 5.85 2.52
CA GLU A 63 4.36 5.35 1.27
C GLU A 63 3.20 4.39 1.54
N ALA A 64 2.17 4.48 0.72
CA ALA A 64 1.09 3.51 0.65
C ALA A 64 1.30 2.60 -0.57
N VAL A 65 0.68 1.43 -0.53
CA VAL A 65 0.66 0.47 -1.62
C VAL A 65 -0.75 0.43 -2.20
N LEU A 66 -0.90 0.83 -3.47
CA LEU A 66 -2.10 0.53 -4.24
C LEU A 66 -2.04 -0.92 -4.69
N PHE A 67 -3.20 -1.58 -4.76
CA PHE A 67 -3.29 -2.96 -5.27
C PHE A 67 -4.44 -3.11 -6.26
N GLY A 68 -4.26 -4.00 -7.24
CA GLY A 68 -5.28 -4.31 -8.22
C GLY A 68 -6.34 -5.25 -7.66
N GLU A 69 -5.93 -6.33 -7.00
CA GLU A 69 -6.83 -7.36 -6.49
C GLU A 69 -6.28 -7.99 -5.21
N LEU A 70 -7.17 -8.63 -4.46
CA LEU A 70 -6.84 -9.47 -3.31
C LEU A 70 -7.01 -10.92 -3.72
N LEU A 71 -5.98 -11.73 -3.49
CA LEU A 71 -6.03 -13.17 -3.71
C LEU A 71 -6.06 -13.88 -2.35
N GLU A 72 -7.20 -14.47 -2.01
CA GLU A 72 -7.39 -15.22 -0.77
C GLU A 72 -7.04 -16.70 -0.99
N THR A 73 -6.05 -17.20 -0.24
CA THR A 73 -5.67 -18.62 -0.23
C THR A 73 -5.49 -19.08 1.22
N SER A 74 -4.26 -19.46 1.62
CA SER A 74 -3.90 -19.69 3.03
C SER A 74 -3.62 -18.38 3.78
N ARG A 75 -3.22 -17.35 3.04
CA ARG A 75 -3.08 -15.95 3.46
C ARG A 75 -3.67 -15.06 2.37
N VAL A 76 -3.97 -13.81 2.70
CA VAL A 76 -4.47 -12.83 1.73
C VAL A 76 -3.29 -12.14 1.07
N PHE A 77 -3.22 -12.20 -0.26
CA PHE A 77 -2.15 -11.60 -1.06
C PHE A 77 -2.60 -10.33 -1.77
N LEU A 78 -1.76 -9.31 -1.76
CA LEU A 78 -1.88 -8.11 -2.60
C LEU A 78 -1.24 -8.38 -3.97
N CYS A 79 -2.05 -8.30 -5.02
CA CYS A 79 -1.61 -8.49 -6.41
C CYS A 79 -1.59 -7.14 -7.16
N SER A 80 -0.73 -7.04 -8.17
CA SER A 80 -0.60 -5.85 -9.03
C SER A 80 -0.38 -4.56 -8.22
N THR A 81 0.72 -4.54 -7.46
CA THR A 81 0.97 -3.51 -6.44
C THR A 81 1.83 -2.35 -6.94
N VAL A 82 1.49 -1.12 -6.56
CA VAL A 82 2.26 0.09 -6.88
C VAL A 82 2.47 0.94 -5.62
N ARG A 83 3.70 1.40 -5.39
CA ARG A 83 4.02 2.34 -4.30
C ARG A 83 3.65 3.76 -4.67
N ILE A 84 2.93 4.44 -3.80
CA ILE A 84 2.58 5.85 -3.92
C ILE A 84 2.94 6.59 -2.63
N PRO A 85 3.33 7.87 -2.72
CA PRO A 85 3.44 8.70 -1.53
C PRO A 85 2.04 8.91 -0.93
N VAL A 86 1.92 8.79 0.41
CA VAL A 86 0.60 8.84 1.10
C VAL A 86 -0.17 10.12 0.80
N HIS A 87 0.52 11.26 0.65
CA HIS A 87 -0.13 12.54 0.33
C HIS A 87 -0.89 12.54 -1.01
N ALA A 88 -0.60 11.61 -1.93
CA ALA A 88 -1.30 11.51 -3.20
C ALA A 88 -2.76 11.04 -3.00
N LEU A 89 -3.03 10.36 -1.89
CA LEU A 89 -4.38 9.96 -1.49
C LEU A 89 -5.25 11.16 -1.13
N LEU A 90 -4.68 12.28 -0.68
CA LEU A 90 -5.47 13.49 -0.36
C LEU A 90 -6.17 14.05 -1.60
N LEU A 91 -5.61 13.82 -2.79
CA LEU A 91 -6.22 14.25 -4.06
C LEU A 91 -7.29 13.28 -4.56
N SER A 92 -7.29 12.03 -4.11
CA SER A 92 -8.25 10.98 -4.52
C SER A 92 -9.27 10.62 -3.44
N ALA A 93 -9.06 11.05 -2.21
CA ALA A 93 -9.93 10.76 -1.10
C ALA A 93 -11.31 11.42 -1.28
N VAL A 94 -12.35 10.65 -0.98
CA VAL A 94 -13.74 11.14 -1.02
C VAL A 94 -14.03 12.07 0.17
N ASN A 95 -13.48 11.73 1.35
CA ASN A 95 -13.62 12.52 2.57
C ASN A 95 -12.22 12.77 3.15
N VAL A 96 -11.92 14.03 3.44
CA VAL A 96 -10.70 14.45 4.15
C VAL A 96 -11.16 15.17 5.41
N GLU A 97 -10.88 14.55 6.55
CA GLU A 97 -11.14 15.13 7.87
C GLU A 97 -9.81 15.66 8.41
N CYS A 98 -9.86 16.89 8.94
CA CYS A 98 -8.75 17.49 9.67
C CYS A 98 -9.15 17.49 11.14
N ASP A 99 -8.55 16.62 11.95
CA ASP A 99 -8.77 16.67 13.39
C ASP A 99 -8.23 18.00 13.93
N LEU A 100 -9.09 18.76 14.62
CA LEU A 100 -8.71 20.01 15.29
C LEU A 100 -7.89 19.79 16.57
N ASN A 101 -7.72 18.54 17.02
CA ASN A 101 -7.18 18.17 18.33
C ASN A 101 -6.01 17.16 18.25
N ALA A 102 -5.07 17.37 17.33
CA ALA A 102 -3.79 16.64 17.31
C ALA A 102 -2.70 17.38 18.08
#